data_AF-A0A7Z9RYV8-F1
#
_entry.id   AF-A0A7Z9RYV8-F1
#
_cell.length_a   1.000
_cell.length_b   1.000
_cell.length_c   1.000
_cell.angle_alpha   90.00
_cell.angle_beta   90.00
_cell.angle_gamma   90.00
#
_symmetry.space_group_name_H-M   'P 1'
#
loop_
_entity.id
_entity.type
_entity.pdbx_description
1 polymer ?
#
loop_
_entity_poly.entity_id
_entity_poly.type
_entity_poly.pdbx_seq_one_letter_code
_entity_poly.pdbx_strand_id
1 'polypeptide(L)'
;MIEDIHWNGGIDGILVLQSKRESLQIDRPGDLVSRMMQEECEPELQAATLIYGYSLATQGVLLPHLIRQVLQKTGAFLRSVSMDSMPLYRAIEHFDLFFKESALEGEELREAVLAEATRYHQELVSR
;
A
#
# COMPACT_ATOMS: atom_id res chain seq x y z
N MET A 1 -9.62 -11.50 11.32
CA MET A 1 -8.15 -11.65 11.32
C MET A 1 -7.68 -11.94 9.91
N ILE A 2 -6.90 -11.02 9.36
CA ILE A 2 -6.24 -11.18 8.06
C ILE A 2 -5.00 -12.05 8.25
N GLU A 3 -4.82 -13.04 7.38
CA GLU A 3 -3.74 -14.02 7.46
C GLU A 3 -2.74 -13.90 6.31
N ASP A 4 -3.21 -13.42 5.15
CA ASP A 4 -2.39 -13.30 3.96
C ASP A 4 -2.93 -12.20 3.05
N ILE A 5 -2.06 -11.64 2.22
CA ILE A 5 -2.38 -10.61 1.24
C ILE A 5 -1.69 -10.91 -0.09
N HIS A 6 -2.36 -10.60 -1.20
CA HIS A 6 -1.73 -10.67 -2.51
C HIS A 6 -2.24 -9.58 -3.43
N TRP A 7 -1.33 -9.05 -4.23
CA TRP A 7 -1.67 -8.18 -5.33
C TRP A 7 -1.95 -9.02 -6.58
N ASN A 8 -3.10 -8.80 -7.22
CA ASN A 8 -3.47 -9.49 -8.45
C ASN A 8 -3.51 -8.51 -9.63
N GLY A 9 -2.58 -8.67 -10.57
CA GLY A 9 -2.46 -7.86 -11.79
C GLY A 9 -1.25 -6.91 -11.77
N GLY A 10 -1.24 -5.97 -12.72
CA GLY A 10 -0.22 -4.92 -12.84
C GLY A 10 -0.56 -3.67 -12.03
N ILE A 11 -0.16 -2.50 -12.50
CA ILE A 11 -0.40 -1.19 -11.83
C ILE A 11 -1.89 -0.86 -11.62
N ASP A 12 -2.78 -1.46 -12.40
CA ASP A 12 -4.25 -1.37 -12.28
C ASP A 12 -4.87 -2.63 -11.65
N GLY A 13 -4.06 -3.41 -10.95
CA GLY A 13 -4.49 -4.62 -10.25
C GLY A 13 -5.36 -4.35 -9.02
N ILE A 14 -5.72 -5.41 -8.33
CA ILE A 14 -6.50 -5.35 -7.09
C ILE A 14 -5.72 -5.97 -5.94
N LEU A 15 -5.92 -5.45 -4.73
CA LEU A 15 -5.40 -6.06 -3.52
C LEU A 15 -6.42 -7.07 -3.00
N VAL A 16 -5.97 -8.27 -2.68
CA VAL A 16 -6.83 -9.32 -2.14
C VAL A 16 -6.35 -9.64 -0.73
N LEU A 17 -7.26 -9.52 0.23
CA LEU A 17 -7.04 -9.86 1.64
C LEU A 17 -7.66 -11.23 1.90
N GLN A 18 -6.87 -12.15 2.47
CA GLN A 18 -7.32 -13.48 2.84
C GLN A 18 -7.52 -13.58 4.35
N SER A 19 -8.67 -14.12 4.74
CA SER A 19 -8.98 -14.52 6.10
C SER A 19 -9.49 -15.95 6.13
N LYS A 20 -9.59 -16.57 7.31
CA LYS A 20 -10.17 -17.91 7.47
C LYS A 20 -11.58 -18.07 6.91
N ARG A 21 -12.34 -16.97 6.78
CA ARG A 21 -13.77 -16.99 6.45
C ARG A 21 -14.06 -16.56 5.03
N GLU A 22 -13.25 -15.64 4.50
CA GLU A 22 -13.51 -15.01 3.22
C GLU A 22 -12.25 -14.40 2.60
N SER A 23 -12.34 -14.21 1.29
CA SER A 23 -11.40 -13.44 0.49
C SER A 23 -12.06 -12.12 0.10
N LEU A 24 -11.42 -11.01 0.42
CA LEU A 24 -11.92 -9.66 0.18
C LEU A 24 -11.07 -8.98 -0.89
N GLN A 25 -11.72 -8.46 -1.93
CA GLN A 25 -11.07 -7.67 -2.97
C GLN A 25 -11.16 -6.19 -2.62
N ILE A 26 -10.04 -5.49 -2.73
CA ILE A 26 -9.87 -4.08 -2.42
C ILE A 26 -9.31 -3.39 -3.66
N ASP A 27 -10.08 -2.48 -4.22
CA ASP A 27 -9.75 -1.70 -5.42
C ASP A 27 -9.60 -0.20 -5.12
N ARG A 28 -9.81 0.22 -3.85
CA ARG A 28 -9.74 1.62 -3.43
C ARG A 28 -8.98 1.80 -2.12
N PRO A 29 -8.18 2.87 -1.98
CA PRO A 29 -7.46 3.16 -0.73
C PRO A 29 -8.40 3.37 0.47
N GLY A 30 -9.59 3.95 0.24
CA GLY A 30 -10.58 4.18 1.29
C GLY A 30 -11.09 2.89 1.91
N ASP A 31 -11.39 1.90 1.05
CA ASP A 31 -11.85 0.58 1.50
C ASP A 31 -10.71 -0.16 2.23
N LEU A 32 -9.47 -0.03 1.75
CA LEU A 32 -8.29 -0.56 2.43
C LEU A 32 -8.17 -0.04 3.87
N VAL A 33 -8.15 1.28 4.04
CA VAL A 33 -8.03 1.94 5.35
C VAL A 33 -9.18 1.54 6.26
N SER A 34 -10.42 1.61 5.76
CA SER A 34 -11.62 1.22 6.52
C SER A 34 -11.52 -0.21 7.04
N ARG A 35 -11.07 -1.15 6.19
CA ARG A 35 -10.89 -2.56 6.58
C ARG A 35 -9.78 -2.75 7.60
N MET A 36 -8.62 -2.12 7.42
CA MET A 36 -7.50 -2.24 8.35
C MET A 36 -7.77 -1.61 9.72
N MET A 37 -8.73 -0.68 9.83
CA MET A 37 -9.20 -0.14 11.12
C MET A 37 -10.19 -1.07 11.84
N GLN A 38 -10.87 -1.98 11.13
CA GLN A 38 -11.92 -2.83 11.67
C GLN A 38 -11.46 -4.27 11.92
N GLU A 39 -10.57 -4.77 11.07
CA GLU A 39 -10.06 -6.13 11.15
C GLU A 39 -8.82 -6.24 12.04
N GLU A 40 -8.77 -7.30 12.84
CA GLU A 40 -7.56 -7.68 13.54
C GLU A 40 -6.50 -8.14 12.53
N CYS A 41 -5.28 -7.61 12.65
CA CYS A 41 -4.18 -7.91 11.75
C CYS A 41 -2.87 -7.73 12.51
N GLU A 42 -1.92 -8.65 12.31
CA GLU A 42 -0.58 -8.50 12.87
C GLU A 42 0.06 -7.19 12.39
N PRO A 43 0.77 -6.43 13.24
CA PRO A 43 1.24 -5.09 12.89
C PRO A 43 2.10 -5.02 11.63
N GLU A 44 2.98 -6.01 11.42
CA GLU A 44 3.85 -6.11 10.24
C GLU A 44 3.02 -6.40 8.98
N LEU A 45 2.07 -7.33 9.06
CA LEU A 45 1.15 -7.63 7.97
C LEU A 45 0.25 -6.43 7.66
N GLN A 46 -0.21 -5.70 8.68
CA GLN A 46 -1.02 -4.49 8.49
C GLN A 46 -0.21 -3.41 7.78
N ALA A 47 1.05 -3.21 8.16
CA ALA A 47 1.96 -2.28 7.49
C ALA A 47 2.22 -2.70 6.03
N ALA A 48 2.52 -3.97 5.78
CA ALA A 48 2.71 -4.53 4.45
C ALA A 48 1.44 -4.45 3.59
N THR A 49 0.26 -4.54 4.20
CA THR A 49 -1.04 -4.38 3.55
C THR A 49 -1.27 -2.93 3.14
N LEU A 50 -1.02 -2.00 4.05
CA LEU A 50 -1.32 -0.58 3.85
C LEU A 50 -0.49 0.07 2.75
N ILE A 51 0.77 -0.33 2.57
CA ILE A 51 1.63 0.23 1.51
C ILE A 51 1.10 -0.02 0.08
N TYR A 52 0.31 -1.08 -0.16
CA TYR A 52 -0.39 -1.25 -1.44
C TYR A 52 -1.44 -0.16 -1.69
N GLY A 53 -1.83 0.58 -0.66
CA GLY A 53 -2.62 1.79 -0.77
C GLY A 53 -1.98 2.86 -1.65
N TYR A 54 -0.64 2.90 -1.78
CA TYR A 54 0.02 3.76 -2.76
C TYR A 54 -0.31 3.35 -4.19
N SER A 55 -0.24 2.05 -4.51
CA SER A 55 -0.62 1.53 -5.82
C SER A 55 -2.08 1.83 -6.11
N LEU A 56 -3.00 1.52 -5.19
CA LEU A 56 -4.42 1.80 -5.31
C LEU A 56 -4.72 3.30 -5.51
N ALA A 57 -4.01 4.19 -4.81
CA ALA A 57 -4.27 5.63 -4.88
C ALA A 57 -3.90 6.24 -6.24
N THR A 58 -2.98 5.63 -6.96
CA THR A 58 -2.54 6.11 -8.28
C THR A 58 -3.37 5.55 -9.43
N GLN A 59 -4.27 4.61 -9.17
CA GLN A 59 -5.15 4.05 -10.20
C GLN A 59 -6.10 5.11 -10.75
N GLY A 60 -6.22 5.15 -12.08
CA GLY A 60 -7.07 6.12 -12.77
C GLY A 60 -6.55 7.56 -12.79
N VAL A 61 -5.35 7.84 -12.28
CA VAL A 61 -4.74 9.17 -12.40
C VAL A 61 -4.23 9.36 -13.84
N LEU A 62 -4.96 10.18 -14.61
CA LEU A 62 -4.70 10.39 -16.05
C LEU A 62 -3.50 11.32 -16.33
N LEU A 63 -3.08 12.11 -15.35
CA LEU A 63 -2.04 13.11 -15.50
C LEU A 63 -0.75 12.65 -14.81
N PRO A 64 0.32 12.30 -15.57
CA PRO A 64 1.56 11.76 -15.02
C PRO A 64 2.18 12.60 -13.91
N HIS A 65 2.16 13.93 -14.06
CA HIS A 65 2.74 14.87 -13.09
C HIS A 65 1.97 14.96 -11.76
N LEU A 66 0.76 14.41 -11.69
CA LEU A 66 -0.02 14.34 -10.44
C LEU A 66 0.29 13.11 -9.61
N ILE A 67 0.88 12.06 -10.19
CA ILE A 67 1.15 10.78 -9.50
C ILE A 67 1.95 11.02 -8.22
N ARG A 68 3.05 11.76 -8.31
CA ARG A 68 3.89 12.08 -7.15
C ARG A 68 3.14 12.85 -6.07
N GLN A 69 2.30 13.81 -6.46
CA GLN A 69 1.50 14.58 -5.51
C GLN A 69 0.48 13.70 -4.78
N VAL A 70 -0.09 12.72 -5.48
CA VAL A 70 -0.99 11.72 -4.87
C VAL A 70 -0.22 10.87 -3.86
N LEU A 71 0.91 10.29 -4.27
CA LEU A 71 1.75 9.45 -3.41
C LEU A 71 2.15 10.16 -2.11
N GLN A 72 2.61 11.41 -2.19
CA GLN A 72 2.99 12.22 -1.02
C GLN A 72 1.82 12.46 -0.04
N LYS A 73 0.59 12.54 -0.53
CA LYS A 73 -0.60 12.72 0.33
C LYS A 73 -1.11 11.40 0.89
N THR A 74 -0.94 10.32 0.16
CA THR A 74 -1.41 8.99 0.55
C THR A 74 -0.74 8.50 1.83
N GLY A 75 0.53 8.84 2.09
CA GLY A 75 1.24 8.38 3.30
C GLY A 75 0.55 8.78 4.60
N ALA A 76 0.15 10.06 4.72
CA ALA A 76 -0.59 10.54 5.89
C ALA A 76 -1.98 9.87 6.03
N PHE A 77 -2.64 9.59 4.90
CA PHE A 77 -3.91 8.89 4.89
C PHE A 77 -3.78 7.45 5.40
N LEU A 78 -2.80 6.70 4.92
CA LEU A 78 -2.53 5.33 5.39
C LEU A 78 -2.12 5.30 6.87
N ARG A 79 -1.30 6.28 7.31
CA ARG A 79 -0.85 6.40 8.69
C ARG A 79 -2.00 6.56 9.70
N SER A 80 -3.15 7.10 9.25
CA SER A 80 -4.33 7.29 10.11
C SER A 80 -4.94 6.00 10.66
N VAL A 81 -4.63 4.83 10.07
CA VAL A 81 -5.12 3.53 10.55
C VAL A 81 -4.56 3.20 11.94
N SER A 82 -3.29 3.51 12.19
CA SER A 82 -2.65 3.27 13.48
C SER A 82 -1.50 4.24 13.66
N MET A 83 -1.69 5.24 14.51
CA MET A 83 -0.67 6.27 14.80
C MET A 83 0.46 5.78 15.71
N ASP A 84 0.25 4.65 16.40
CA ASP A 84 1.21 4.08 17.35
C ASP A 84 1.99 2.89 16.77
N SER A 85 1.60 2.39 15.60
CA SER A 85 2.27 1.26 14.93
C SER A 85 3.65 1.66 14.43
N MET A 86 4.71 1.12 15.03
CA MET A 86 6.09 1.31 14.57
C MET A 86 6.37 0.68 13.19
N PRO A 87 5.87 -0.55 12.88
CA PRO A 87 6.00 -1.10 11.52
C PRO A 87 5.40 -0.19 10.46
N LEU A 88 4.21 0.36 10.70
CA LEU A 88 3.57 1.27 9.75
C LEU A 88 4.35 2.58 9.62
N TYR A 89 4.86 3.15 10.72
CA TYR A 89 5.71 4.34 10.67
C TYR A 89 6.91 4.16 9.74
N ARG A 90 7.66 3.06 9.93
CA ARG A 90 8.83 2.73 9.11
C ARG A 90 8.49 2.49 7.65
N ALA A 91 7.34 1.87 7.39
CA ALA A 91 6.85 1.66 6.04
C ALA A 91 6.58 3.00 5.33
N ILE A 92 5.90 3.93 6.00
CA ILE A 92 5.62 5.26 5.43
C ILE A 92 6.92 6.04 5.19
N GLU A 93 7.86 6.07 6.15
CA GLU A 93 9.16 6.73 5.95
C GLU A 93 9.95 6.15 4.78
N HIS A 94 9.94 4.82 4.64
CA HIS A 94 10.60 4.12 3.53
C HIS A 94 10.05 4.58 2.18
N PHE A 95 8.73 4.62 2.03
CA PHE A 95 8.09 5.03 0.79
C PHE A 95 8.23 6.53 0.51
N ASP A 96 8.16 7.38 1.54
CA ASP A 96 8.41 8.82 1.39
C ASP A 96 9.83 9.11 0.87
N LEU A 97 10.83 8.37 1.37
CA LEU A 97 12.20 8.46 0.88
C LEU A 97 12.31 7.94 -0.56
N PHE A 98 11.74 6.76 -0.84
CA PHE A 98 11.72 6.16 -2.16
C PHE A 98 11.13 7.12 -3.21
N PHE A 99 10.00 7.77 -2.91
CA PHE A 99 9.42 8.76 -3.82
C PHE A 99 10.36 9.95 -3.99
N LYS A 100 10.89 10.50 -2.89
CA LYS A 100 11.75 11.70 -2.95
C LYS A 100 13.01 11.49 -3.78
N GLU A 101 13.59 10.30 -3.75
CA GLU A 101 14.84 9.97 -4.45
C GLU A 101 14.60 9.47 -5.89
N SER A 102 13.40 8.99 -6.21
CA SER A 102 13.07 8.50 -7.54
C SER A 102 12.95 9.62 -8.56
N ALA A 103 13.70 9.49 -9.66
CA ALA A 103 13.60 10.35 -10.84
C ALA A 103 12.45 9.94 -11.80
N LEU A 104 11.78 8.81 -11.53
CA LEU A 104 10.69 8.30 -12.36
C LEU A 104 9.43 9.16 -12.21
N GLU A 105 8.62 9.22 -13.25
CA GLU A 105 7.34 9.94 -13.25
C GLU A 105 6.26 9.11 -13.94
N GLY A 106 4.99 9.47 -13.72
CA GLY A 106 3.88 8.84 -14.43
C GLY A 106 3.78 7.33 -14.21
N GLU A 107 3.62 6.59 -15.30
CA GLU A 107 3.46 5.13 -15.29
C GLU A 107 4.68 4.39 -14.76
N GLU A 108 5.89 4.82 -15.14
CA GLU A 108 7.14 4.23 -14.65
C GLU A 108 7.26 4.34 -13.12
N LEU A 109 6.83 5.48 -12.56
CA LEU A 109 6.77 5.65 -11.11
C LEU A 109 5.75 4.71 -10.47
N ARG A 110 4.58 4.50 -11.08
CA ARG A 110 3.55 3.56 -10.58
C ARG A 110 4.04 2.12 -10.59
N GLU A 111 4.71 1.70 -11.66
CA GLU A 111 5.33 0.38 -11.76
C GLU A 111 6.38 0.18 -10.68
N ALA A 112 7.25 1.18 -10.49
CA ALA A 112 8.28 1.14 -9.46
C ALA A 112 7.69 1.10 -8.05
N VAL A 113 6.61 1.85 -7.77
CA VAL A 113 5.87 1.79 -6.50
C VAL A 113 5.34 0.39 -6.24
N LEU A 114 4.69 -0.23 -7.23
CA LEU A 114 4.12 -1.57 -7.07
C LEU A 114 5.22 -2.63 -6.86
N ALA A 115 6.31 -2.54 -7.61
CA ALA A 115 7.47 -3.42 -7.46
C ALA A 115 8.08 -3.29 -6.05
N GLU A 116 8.24 -2.06 -5.59
CA GLU A 116 8.78 -1.78 -4.26
C GLU A 116 7.84 -2.23 -3.14
N ALA A 117 6.52 -2.06 -3.32
CA ALA A 117 5.50 -2.58 -2.40
C ALA A 117 5.57 -4.10 -2.29
N THR A 118 5.72 -4.78 -3.43
CA THR A 118 5.84 -6.24 -3.49
C THR A 118 7.12 -6.72 -2.79
N ARG A 119 8.25 -6.05 -3.04
CA ARG A 119 9.55 -6.34 -2.39
C ARG A 119 9.45 -6.13 -0.87
N TYR A 120 8.92 -5.00 -0.45
CA TYR A 120 8.79 -4.64 0.97
C TYR A 120 7.86 -5.61 1.72
N HIS A 121 6.75 -6.00 1.10
CA HIS A 121 5.86 -7.02 1.64
C HIS A 121 6.61 -8.35 1.88
N GLN A 122 7.34 -8.84 0.88
CA GLN A 122 8.11 -10.08 1.01
C GLN A 122 9.15 -10.01 2.14
N GLU A 123 9.83 -8.88 2.31
CA GLU A 123 10.84 -8.69 3.36
C GLU A 123 10.27 -8.63 4.78
N LEU A 124 9.04 -8.13 4.94
CA LEU A 124 8.38 -8.07 6.24
C LEU A 124 7.76 -9.41 6.63
N VAL A 125 7.15 -10.13 5.68
CA VAL A 125 6.34 -11.33 5.97
C VAL A 125 7.13 -12.64 5.84
N SER A 126 8.24 -12.67 5.09
CA SER A 126 9.08 -13.88 4.97
C SER A 126 10.14 -14.05 6.08
N ARG A 127 9.97 -13.37 7.22
CA ARG A 127 10.84 -13.49 8.41
C ARG A 127 10.25 -14.46 9.41
#